data_AF-A0A8T2IG60-F1
#
_entry.id   AF-A0A8T2IG60-F1
#
_cell.length_a   1.000
_cell.length_b   1.000
_cell.length_c   1.000
_cell.angle_alpha   90.00
_cell.angle_beta   90.00
_cell.angle_gamma   90.00
#
_symmetry.space_group_name_H-M   'P 1'
#
loop_
_entity.id
_entity.type
_entity.pdbx_description
1 polymer ?
#
loop_
_entity_poly.entity_id
_entity_poly.type
_entity_poly.pdbx_seq_one_letter_code
_entity_poly.pdbx_strand_id
1 'polypeptide(L)'
;MILEFEFGGSDLESCQLSSVSVSRSILHQVTAALAVAEQELRFEHRDLHWGNLLIEKCASPVITVSLHGNQINIPTSGVQVKIIDYTLSRLDKDGLTVFCDLSVDEEIFLGQGDLQFEVYRTMRQENKNIWSSFVPHSNILWLHYLSDKLLSGVQYKRKPSSALQRREHKKLLEFRREIQKFSSATDALQSKLFH
;
A
#
# COMPACT_ATOMS: atom_id res chain seq x y z
N MET A 1 -27.27 1.34 -0.16
CA MET A 1 -26.51 2.30 -0.99
C MET A 1 -25.88 1.52 -2.12
N ILE A 2 -25.88 2.05 -3.35
CA ILE A 2 -25.18 1.46 -4.50
C ILE A 2 -24.14 2.47 -4.95
N LEU A 3 -22.90 2.03 -5.14
CA LEU A 3 -21.78 2.85 -5.60
C LEU A 3 -21.30 2.28 -6.94
N GLU A 4 -21.18 3.13 -7.96
CA GLU A 4 -20.67 2.77 -9.29
C GLU A 4 -19.26 3.34 -9.44
N PHE A 5 -18.31 2.49 -9.80
CA PHE A 5 -16.90 2.84 -9.96
C PHE A 5 -16.40 2.40 -11.34
N GLU A 6 -15.29 2.99 -11.79
CA GLU A 6 -14.58 2.50 -12.96
C GLU A 6 -14.09 1.06 -12.74
N PHE A 7 -13.99 0.28 -13.81
CA PHE A 7 -13.39 -1.04 -13.76
C PHE A 7 -11.87 -0.92 -13.52
N GLY A 8 -11.39 -1.37 -12.36
CA GLY A 8 -10.01 -1.17 -11.94
C GLY A 8 -9.00 -2.24 -12.35
N GLY A 9 -9.41 -3.26 -13.09
CA GLY A 9 -8.58 -4.41 -13.43
C GLY A 9 -8.79 -5.60 -12.49
N SER A 10 -7.74 -6.37 -12.24
CA SER A 10 -7.77 -7.55 -11.37
C SER A 10 -7.06 -7.27 -10.05
N ASP A 11 -7.56 -7.81 -8.95
CA ASP A 11 -6.92 -7.71 -7.66
C ASP A 11 -5.52 -8.37 -7.66
N LEU A 12 -4.61 -7.89 -6.80
CA LEU A 12 -3.24 -8.36 -6.76
C LEU A 12 -3.12 -9.84 -6.30
N GLU A 13 -4.07 -10.32 -5.50
CA GLU A 13 -4.11 -11.71 -5.02
C GLU A 13 -4.36 -12.71 -6.15
N SER A 14 -5.24 -12.39 -7.10
CA SER A 14 -5.57 -13.25 -8.23
C SER A 14 -4.66 -13.03 -9.46
N CYS A 15 -3.89 -11.94 -9.49
CA CYS A 15 -3.13 -11.58 -10.68
C CYS A 15 -1.77 -12.29 -10.82
N GLN A 16 -1.32 -12.44 -12.07
CA GLN A 16 0.02 -12.93 -12.39
C GLN A 16 0.90 -11.79 -12.94
N LEU A 17 1.93 -11.42 -12.20
CA LEU A 17 2.81 -10.31 -12.55
C LEU A 17 3.83 -10.72 -13.62
N SER A 18 4.17 -9.78 -14.51
CA SER A 18 5.12 -10.05 -15.60
C SER A 18 6.57 -10.11 -15.13
N SER A 19 6.92 -9.36 -14.07
CA SER A 19 8.27 -9.28 -13.53
C SER A 19 8.32 -8.61 -12.15
N VAL A 20 9.44 -8.77 -11.45
CA VAL A 20 9.72 -8.07 -10.18
C VAL A 20 9.75 -6.55 -10.34
N SER A 21 10.06 -6.04 -11.55
CA SER A 21 10.03 -4.60 -11.84
C SER A 21 8.60 -4.05 -11.81
N VAL A 22 7.59 -4.87 -12.12
CA VAL A 22 6.18 -4.52 -11.91
C VAL A 22 5.88 -4.45 -10.42
N SER A 23 6.31 -5.43 -9.61
CA SER A 23 6.13 -5.39 -8.15
C SER A 23 6.73 -4.14 -7.49
N ARG A 24 7.93 -3.73 -7.95
CA ARG A 24 8.57 -2.49 -7.50
C ARG A 24 7.76 -1.24 -7.89
N SER A 25 7.20 -1.21 -9.10
CA SER A 25 6.33 -0.12 -9.53
C SER A 25 5.04 -0.07 -8.71
N ILE A 26 4.41 -1.22 -8.46
CA ILE A 26 3.19 -1.31 -7.64
C ILE A 26 3.43 -0.70 -6.26
N LEU A 27 4.49 -1.11 -5.56
CA LEU A 27 4.83 -0.51 -4.25
C LEU A 27 5.07 0.99 -4.33
N HIS A 28 5.78 1.46 -5.36
CA HIS A 28 6.05 2.89 -5.52
C HIS A 28 4.76 3.69 -5.73
N GLN A 29 3.86 3.21 -6.59
CA GLN A 29 2.55 3.82 -6.82
C GLN A 29 1.69 3.83 -5.55
N VAL A 30 1.65 2.72 -4.81
CA VAL A 30 0.88 2.61 -3.56
C VAL A 30 1.43 3.55 -2.48
N THR A 31 2.75 3.54 -2.24
CA THR A 31 3.37 4.44 -1.26
C THR A 31 3.14 5.90 -1.62
N ALA A 32 3.21 6.25 -2.91
CA ALA A 32 2.94 7.60 -3.37
C ALA A 32 1.48 8.02 -3.17
N ALA A 33 0.52 7.15 -3.51
CA ALA A 33 -0.89 7.41 -3.30
C ALA A 33 -1.21 7.61 -1.80
N LEU A 34 -0.66 6.77 -0.93
CA LEU A 34 -0.80 6.90 0.52
C LEU A 34 -0.15 8.18 1.05
N ALA A 35 1.05 8.54 0.59
CA ALA A 35 1.73 9.77 0.99
C ALA A 35 0.91 11.02 0.63
N VAL A 36 0.36 11.07 -0.59
CA VAL A 36 -0.52 12.18 -1.01
C VAL A 36 -1.77 12.22 -0.14
N ALA A 37 -2.40 11.08 0.13
CA ALA A 37 -3.59 11.02 0.97
C ALA A 37 -3.30 11.36 2.45
N GLU A 38 -2.15 10.99 2.99
CA GLU A 38 -1.67 11.40 4.31
C GLU A 38 -1.53 12.92 4.40
N GLN A 39 -0.92 13.55 3.40
CA GLN A 39 -0.73 14.99 3.35
C GLN A 39 -2.07 15.74 3.26
N GLU A 40 -2.95 15.33 2.34
CA GLU A 40 -4.17 16.07 2.04
C GLU A 40 -5.30 15.80 3.02
N LEU A 41 -5.39 14.57 3.54
CA LEU A 41 -6.56 14.09 4.27
C LEU A 41 -6.20 13.41 5.59
N ARG A 42 -4.94 13.41 6.01
CA ARG A 42 -4.48 12.64 7.19
C ARG A 42 -5.00 11.20 7.10
N PHE A 43 -4.88 10.62 5.91
CA PHE A 43 -5.50 9.36 5.55
C PHE A 43 -4.75 8.15 6.12
N GLU A 44 -5.50 7.16 6.56
CA GLU A 44 -5.04 5.80 6.83
C GLU A 44 -5.98 4.80 6.15
N HIS A 45 -5.43 3.85 5.38
CA HIS A 45 -6.28 2.87 4.70
C HIS A 45 -6.86 1.84 5.68
N ARG A 46 -6.02 1.36 6.60
CA ARG A 46 -6.30 0.38 7.67
C ARG A 46 -6.76 -1.01 7.24
N ASP A 47 -7.05 -1.24 5.97
CA ASP A 47 -7.25 -2.59 5.43
C ASP A 47 -6.63 -2.76 4.03
N LEU A 48 -5.35 -2.46 3.88
CA LEU A 48 -4.71 -2.50 2.55
C LEU A 48 -4.09 -3.87 2.26
N HIS A 49 -4.89 -4.93 2.43
CA HIS A 49 -4.49 -6.26 2.00
C HIS A 49 -4.39 -6.33 0.46
N TRP A 50 -3.72 -7.33 -0.08
CA TRP A 50 -3.46 -7.40 -1.52
C TRP A 50 -4.72 -7.55 -2.39
N GLY A 51 -5.83 -8.05 -1.85
CA GLY A 51 -7.15 -8.02 -2.51
C GLY A 51 -7.68 -6.60 -2.77
N ASN A 52 -7.21 -5.59 -2.02
CA ASN A 52 -7.63 -4.18 -2.11
C ASN A 52 -6.72 -3.35 -3.02
N LEU A 53 -5.86 -4.01 -3.80
CA LEU A 53 -5.08 -3.40 -4.87
C LEU A 53 -5.52 -3.97 -6.22
N LEU A 54 -6.19 -3.14 -7.03
CA LEU A 54 -6.52 -3.49 -8.40
C LEU A 54 -5.37 -3.09 -9.33
N ILE A 55 -5.03 -3.99 -10.24
CA ILE A 55 -3.94 -3.84 -11.21
C ILE A 55 -4.52 -3.80 -12.61
N GLU A 56 -4.33 -2.67 -13.27
CA GLU A 56 -4.74 -2.43 -14.65
C GLU A 56 -3.53 -2.26 -15.55
N LYS A 57 -3.59 -2.75 -16.80
CA LYS A 57 -2.53 -2.44 -17.78
C LYS A 57 -2.66 -0.99 -18.21
N CYS A 58 -1.55 -0.27 -18.28
CA CYS A 58 -1.54 1.10 -18.78
C CYS A 58 -0.48 1.27 -19.87
N ALA A 59 -0.79 2.11 -20.86
CA ALA A 59 0.17 2.50 -21.91
C ALA A 59 1.12 3.62 -21.44
N SER A 60 0.70 4.42 -20.45
CA SER A 60 1.55 5.49 -19.94
C SER A 60 2.80 4.90 -19.28
N PRO A 61 4.01 5.36 -19.64
CA PRO A 61 5.25 4.87 -19.04
C PRO A 61 5.48 5.41 -17.63
N VAL A 62 4.83 6.53 -17.27
CA VAL A 62 5.03 7.26 -16.01
C VAL A 62 3.68 7.73 -15.47
N ILE A 63 3.53 7.70 -14.14
CA ILE A 63 2.50 8.42 -13.39
C ILE A 63 3.19 9.57 -12.64
N THR A 64 2.60 10.75 -12.69
CA THR A 64 3.11 11.93 -11.96
C THR A 64 2.19 12.24 -10.80
N VAL A 65 2.76 12.35 -9.59
CA VAL A 65 2.05 12.78 -8.38
C VAL A 65 2.66 14.09 -7.87
N SER A 66 1.89 14.87 -7.12
CA SER A 66 2.38 16.06 -6.42
C SER A 66 2.37 15.82 -4.91
N LEU A 67 3.52 15.95 -4.27
CA LEU A 67 3.67 15.85 -2.82
C LEU A 67 4.45 17.09 -2.34
N HIS A 68 3.87 17.85 -1.42
CA HIS A 68 4.36 19.13 -0.93
C HIS A 68 4.71 20.12 -2.06
N GLY A 69 3.92 20.12 -3.14
CA GLY A 69 4.16 20.92 -4.33
C GLY A 69 5.26 20.39 -5.27
N ASN A 70 6.01 19.35 -4.88
CA ASN A 70 7.02 18.72 -5.74
C ASN A 70 6.40 17.65 -6.62
N GLN A 71 6.76 17.63 -7.90
CA GLN A 71 6.35 16.56 -8.81
C GLN A 71 7.27 15.35 -8.68
N ILE A 72 6.67 14.17 -8.50
CA ILE A 72 7.36 12.88 -8.44
C ILE A 72 6.88 12.04 -9.61
N ASN A 73 7.84 11.59 -10.44
CA ASN A 73 7.57 10.76 -11.61
C ASN A 73 7.85 9.29 -11.28
N ILE A 74 6.82 8.46 -11.38
CA ILE A 74 6.84 7.04 -11.01
C ILE A 74 6.74 6.20 -12.29
N PRO A 75 7.77 5.41 -12.64
CA PRO A 75 7.69 4.46 -13.75
C PRO A 75 6.58 3.44 -13.50
N THR A 76 5.67 3.26 -14.45
CA THR A 76 4.49 2.38 -14.32
C THR A 76 4.83 0.90 -14.52
N SER A 77 5.95 0.61 -15.19
CA SER A 77 6.27 -0.75 -15.67
C SER A 77 5.09 -1.38 -16.45
N GLY A 78 4.26 -0.57 -17.12
CA GLY A 78 3.11 -0.99 -17.90
C GLY A 78 1.84 -1.31 -17.09
N VAL A 79 1.79 -0.97 -15.79
CA VAL A 79 0.59 -1.11 -14.96
C VAL A 79 0.27 0.15 -14.16
N GLN A 80 -1.02 0.35 -13.90
CA GLN A 80 -1.54 1.34 -12.97
C GLN A 80 -2.21 0.61 -11.81
N VAL A 81 -1.97 1.10 -10.59
CA VAL A 81 -2.58 0.57 -9.36
C VAL A 81 -3.75 1.45 -8.95
N LYS A 82 -4.85 0.81 -8.52
CA LYS A 82 -5.97 1.48 -7.86
C LYS A 82 -6.17 0.86 -6.48
N ILE A 83 -6.20 1.70 -5.45
CA ILE A 83 -6.47 1.29 -4.07
C ILE A 83 -7.98 1.36 -3.86
N ILE A 84 -8.59 0.31 -3.33
CA ILE A 84 -10.04 0.20 -3.12
C ILE A 84 -10.37 -0.25 -1.69
N ASP A 85 -11.66 -0.30 -1.38
CA ASP A 85 -12.23 -0.73 -0.10
C ASP A 85 -11.76 0.10 1.10
N TYR A 86 -12.48 1.20 1.32
CA TYR A 86 -12.21 2.13 2.40
C TYR A 86 -13.02 1.83 3.66
N THR A 87 -13.56 0.60 3.80
CA THR A 87 -14.48 0.25 4.88
C THR A 87 -13.88 0.51 6.26
N LEU A 88 -12.58 0.23 6.45
CA LEU A 88 -11.87 0.45 7.72
C LEU A 88 -11.09 1.77 7.78
N SER A 89 -11.10 2.55 6.71
CA SER A 89 -10.22 3.72 6.57
C SER A 89 -10.55 4.84 7.54
N ARG A 90 -9.60 5.77 7.69
CA ARG A 90 -9.73 6.99 8.49
C ARG A 90 -9.20 8.19 7.71
N LEU A 91 -9.89 9.32 7.79
CA LEU A 91 -9.45 10.59 7.21
C LEU A 91 -10.04 11.80 7.93
N ASP A 92 -9.40 12.95 7.75
CA ASP A 92 -9.94 14.26 8.10
C ASP A 92 -10.35 15.01 6.83
N LYS A 93 -11.57 15.54 6.81
CA LYS A 93 -12.07 16.39 5.74
C LYS A 93 -12.93 17.51 6.31
N ASP A 94 -12.64 18.75 5.94
CA ASP A 94 -13.41 19.93 6.34
C ASP A 94 -13.61 20.05 7.87
N GLY A 95 -12.57 19.66 8.65
CA GLY A 95 -12.60 19.67 10.11
C GLY A 95 -13.32 18.50 10.77
N LEU A 96 -13.82 17.52 9.98
CA LEU A 96 -14.48 16.31 10.46
C LEU A 96 -13.56 15.10 10.28
N THR A 97 -13.43 14.30 11.35
CA THR A 97 -12.78 12.98 11.27
C THR A 97 -13.82 11.93 10.90
N VAL A 98 -13.61 11.26 9.76
CA VAL A 98 -14.41 10.12 9.30
C VAL A 98 -13.57 8.87 9.49
N PHE A 99 -14.11 7.87 10.18
CA PHE A 99 -13.40 6.63 10.46
C PHE A 99 -14.38 5.49 10.75
N CYS A 100 -13.92 4.25 10.59
CA CYS A 100 -14.60 3.07 11.13
C CYS A 100 -14.14 2.81 12.58
N ASP A 101 -15.10 2.71 13.51
CA ASP A 101 -14.80 2.41 14.90
C ASP A 101 -14.75 0.89 15.14
N LEU A 102 -13.54 0.37 15.32
CA LEU A 102 -13.28 -1.05 15.61
C LEU A 102 -13.06 -1.32 17.10
N SER A 103 -13.37 -0.35 17.99
CA SER A 103 -13.04 -0.47 19.41
C SER A 103 -13.73 -1.63 20.13
N VAL A 104 -14.85 -2.10 19.57
CA VAL A 104 -15.68 -3.20 20.11
C VAL A 104 -15.69 -4.46 19.24
N ASP A 105 -15.01 -4.45 18.10
CA ASP A 105 -14.94 -5.59 17.19
C ASP A 105 -13.78 -6.50 17.60
N GLU A 106 -14.06 -7.59 18.32
CA GLU A 106 -13.00 -8.53 18.70
C GLU A 106 -12.66 -9.54 17.60
N GLU A 107 -13.58 -9.82 16.67
CA GLU A 107 -13.42 -10.89 15.68
C GLU A 107 -12.28 -10.60 14.71
N ILE A 108 -12.17 -9.35 14.26
CA ILE A 108 -11.10 -8.93 13.34
C ILE A 108 -9.68 -9.15 13.92
N PHE A 109 -9.53 -9.12 15.25
CA PHE A 109 -8.25 -9.28 15.93
C PHE A 109 -7.89 -10.73 16.26
N LEU A 110 -8.84 -11.67 16.15
CA LEU A 110 -8.65 -13.09 16.45
C LEU A 110 -8.07 -13.89 15.27
N GLY A 111 -8.04 -13.32 14.07
CA GLY A 111 -7.53 -14.01 12.88
C GLY A 111 -6.06 -14.44 13.01
N GLN A 112 -5.70 -15.54 12.33
CA GLN A 112 -4.37 -16.15 12.37
C GLN A 112 -3.99 -16.72 10.99
N GLY A 113 -2.70 -17.04 10.82
CA GLY A 113 -2.20 -17.73 9.62
C GLY A 113 -1.73 -16.81 8.49
N ASP A 114 -1.88 -15.49 8.66
CA ASP A 114 -1.42 -14.49 7.70
C ASP A 114 -0.93 -13.22 8.42
N LEU A 115 0.07 -12.54 7.85
CA LEU A 115 0.64 -11.30 8.36
C LEU A 115 -0.42 -10.18 8.47
N GLN A 116 -1.48 -10.20 7.66
CA GLN A 116 -2.56 -9.21 7.75
C GLN A 116 -3.17 -9.14 9.16
N PHE A 117 -3.27 -10.29 9.85
CA PHE A 117 -3.87 -10.33 11.18
C PHE A 117 -2.97 -9.73 12.24
N GLU A 118 -1.65 -9.84 12.07
CA GLU A 118 -0.70 -9.11 12.92
C GLU A 118 -0.80 -7.61 12.69
N VAL A 119 -1.01 -7.16 11.44
CA VAL A 119 -1.20 -5.73 11.15
C VAL A 119 -2.39 -5.17 11.92
N TYR A 120 -3.53 -5.86 11.96
CA TYR A 120 -4.69 -5.44 12.78
C TYR A 120 -4.35 -5.30 14.27
N ARG A 121 -3.66 -6.30 14.84
CA ARG A 121 -3.24 -6.27 16.24
C ARG A 121 -2.27 -5.12 16.53
N THR A 122 -1.29 -4.89 15.66
CA THR A 122 -0.33 -3.81 15.81
C THR A 122 -1.00 -2.44 15.70
N MET A 123 -1.92 -2.24 14.74
CA MET A 123 -2.69 -0.98 14.65
C MET A 123 -3.48 -0.71 15.94
N ARG A 124 -4.20 -1.72 16.47
CA ARG A 124 -4.94 -1.61 17.75
C ARG A 124 -4.02 -1.24 18.91
N GLN A 125 -2.83 -1.83 18.96
CA GLN A 125 -1.85 -1.54 20.01
C GLN A 125 -1.32 -0.10 19.89
N GLU A 126 -0.94 0.33 18.69
CA GLU A 126 -0.34 1.65 18.44
C GLU A 126 -1.34 2.80 18.66
N ASN A 127 -2.59 2.62 18.20
CA ASN A 127 -3.64 3.60 18.40
C ASN A 127 -4.34 3.48 19.77
N LYS A 128 -3.93 2.52 20.62
CA LYS A 128 -4.51 2.23 21.95
C LYS A 128 -6.02 1.99 21.92
N ASN A 129 -6.50 1.37 20.84
CA ASN A 129 -7.91 1.16 20.53
C ASN A 129 -8.73 2.46 20.30
N ILE A 130 -8.07 3.59 20.02
CA ILE A 130 -8.70 4.88 19.71
C ILE A 130 -8.64 5.11 18.20
N TRP A 131 -9.61 4.56 17.47
CA TRP A 131 -9.62 4.52 16.01
C TRP A 131 -9.87 5.89 15.33
N SER A 132 -10.30 6.92 16.04
CA SER A 132 -10.36 8.28 15.49
C SER A 132 -8.97 8.94 15.35
N SER A 133 -7.99 8.48 16.14
CA SER A 133 -6.63 9.03 16.15
C SER A 133 -5.98 8.89 14.77
N PHE A 134 -5.14 9.87 14.41
CA PHE A 134 -4.30 9.76 13.23
C PHE A 134 -2.96 9.13 13.60
N VAL A 135 -2.72 7.91 13.11
CA VAL A 135 -1.49 7.14 13.32
C VAL A 135 -1.00 6.63 11.95
N PRO A 136 -0.34 7.47 11.13
CA PRO A 136 0.03 7.13 9.75
C PRO A 136 0.99 5.93 9.63
N HIS A 137 1.60 5.51 10.75
CA HIS A 137 2.37 4.28 10.80
C HIS A 137 1.54 3.04 10.40
N SER A 138 0.21 3.08 10.54
CA SER A 138 -0.66 2.02 10.00
C SER A 138 -0.47 1.79 8.50
N ASN A 139 -0.25 2.85 7.71
CA ASN A 139 0.07 2.73 6.28
C ASN A 139 1.44 2.06 6.07
N ILE A 140 2.42 2.28 6.95
CA ILE A 140 3.73 1.61 6.93
C ILE A 140 3.58 0.11 7.21
N LEU A 141 2.75 -0.28 8.18
CA LEU A 141 2.45 -1.68 8.47
C LEU A 141 1.88 -2.40 7.25
N TRP A 142 0.95 -1.75 6.54
CA TRP A 142 0.39 -2.29 5.30
C TRP A 142 1.38 -2.32 4.14
N LEU A 143 2.23 -1.30 3.98
CA LEU A 143 3.30 -1.34 2.98
C LEU A 143 4.32 -2.45 3.26
N HIS A 144 4.61 -2.72 4.53
CA HIS A 144 5.42 -3.87 4.93
C HIS A 144 4.73 -5.19 4.55
N TYR A 145 3.45 -5.34 4.87
CA TYR A 145 2.64 -6.49 4.47
C TYR A 145 2.67 -6.71 2.94
N LEU A 146 2.41 -5.66 2.17
CA LEU A 146 2.41 -5.73 0.70
C LEU A 146 3.79 -6.13 0.16
N SER A 147 4.87 -5.64 0.77
CA SER A 147 6.22 -6.04 0.38
C SER A 147 6.50 -7.52 0.62
N ASP A 148 5.96 -8.11 1.71
CA ASP A 148 6.04 -9.55 1.93
C ASP A 148 5.26 -10.31 0.85
N LYS A 149 4.01 -9.93 0.57
CA LYS A 149 3.19 -10.55 -0.47
C LYS A 149 3.81 -10.48 -1.86
N LEU A 150 4.43 -9.36 -2.21
CA LEU A 150 5.13 -9.20 -3.49
C LEU A 150 6.43 -10.03 -3.59
N LEU A 151 7.00 -10.44 -2.46
CA LEU A 151 8.17 -11.32 -2.42
C LEU A 151 7.79 -12.80 -2.41
N SER A 152 6.75 -13.18 -1.66
CA SER A 152 6.44 -14.57 -1.31
C SER A 152 5.13 -15.09 -1.90
N GLY A 153 4.14 -14.22 -2.10
CA GLY A 153 2.77 -14.62 -2.47
C GLY A 153 2.46 -14.51 -3.97
N VAL A 154 2.99 -13.48 -4.64
CA VAL A 154 2.66 -13.25 -6.06
C VAL A 154 3.34 -14.24 -6.99
N GLN A 155 2.63 -14.61 -8.05
CA GLN A 155 3.16 -15.47 -9.10
C GLN A 155 3.74 -14.64 -10.24
N TYR A 156 4.97 -14.97 -10.65
CA TYR A 156 5.63 -14.33 -11.78
C TYR A 156 5.53 -15.19 -13.04
N LYS A 157 5.17 -14.56 -14.17
CA LYS A 157 5.13 -15.23 -15.50
C LYS A 157 6.46 -15.85 -15.90
N ARG A 158 7.57 -15.28 -15.43
CA ARG A 158 8.93 -15.74 -15.70
C ARG A 158 9.77 -15.59 -14.43
N LYS A 159 10.68 -16.55 -14.21
CA LYS A 159 11.65 -16.44 -13.11
C LYS A 159 12.54 -15.20 -13.31
N PRO A 160 12.88 -14.47 -12.24
CA PRO A 160 13.75 -13.30 -12.31
C PRO A 160 15.20 -13.70 -12.63
N SER A 161 15.53 -13.86 -13.91
CA SER A 161 16.83 -14.37 -14.36
C SER A 161 17.76 -13.29 -14.92
N SER A 162 17.22 -12.13 -15.32
CA SER A 162 18.03 -11.02 -15.83
C SER A 162 18.73 -10.25 -14.70
N ALA A 163 19.84 -9.58 -15.02
CA ALA A 163 20.56 -8.74 -14.07
C ALA A 163 19.67 -7.62 -13.48
N LEU A 164 18.82 -7.02 -14.34
CA LEU A 164 17.84 -6.02 -13.92
C LEU A 164 16.86 -6.60 -12.88
N GLN A 165 16.25 -7.75 -13.18
CA GLN A 165 15.29 -8.37 -12.25
C GLN A 165 15.95 -8.76 -10.92
N ARG A 166 17.19 -9.25 -10.93
CA ARG A 166 17.94 -9.51 -9.69
C ARG A 166 18.16 -8.25 -8.86
N ARG A 167 18.49 -7.13 -9.51
CA ARG A 167 18.64 -5.83 -8.85
C ARG A 167 17.33 -5.36 -8.24
N GLU A 168 16.24 -5.39 -9.00
CA GLU A 168 14.91 -4.99 -8.50
C GLU A 168 14.42 -5.89 -7.37
N HIS A 169 14.71 -7.19 -7.42
CA HIS A 169 14.43 -8.12 -6.31
C HIS A 169 15.22 -7.78 -5.05
N LYS A 170 16.51 -7.43 -5.19
CA LYS A 170 17.32 -6.95 -4.06
C LYS A 170 16.75 -5.67 -3.45
N LYS A 171 16.33 -4.70 -4.29
CA LYS A 171 15.66 -3.48 -3.83
C LYS A 171 14.34 -3.79 -3.10
N LEU A 172 13.59 -4.79 -3.54
CA LEU A 172 12.34 -5.21 -2.87
C LEU A 172 12.61 -5.84 -1.49
N LEU A 173 13.65 -6.68 -1.37
CA LEU A 173 14.10 -7.21 -0.09
C LEU A 173 14.58 -6.11 0.85
N GLU A 174 15.33 -5.14 0.35
CA GLU A 174 15.77 -3.97 1.12
C GLU A 174 14.58 -3.13 1.58
N PHE A 175 13.61 -2.88 0.70
CA PHE A 175 12.37 -2.19 1.06
C PHE A 175 11.68 -2.87 2.24
N ARG A 176 11.42 -4.19 2.16
CA ARG A 176 10.78 -4.94 3.24
C ARG A 176 11.52 -4.80 4.58
N ARG A 177 12.86 -4.83 4.55
CA ARG A 177 13.68 -4.73 5.77
C ARG A 177 13.66 -3.33 6.40
N GLU A 178 13.59 -2.29 5.57
CA GLU A 178 13.79 -0.92 6.01
C GLU A 178 12.48 -0.15 6.23
N ILE A 179 11.37 -0.54 5.58
CA ILE A 179 10.11 0.23 5.58
C ILE A 179 9.53 0.44 6.97
N GLN A 180 9.70 -0.52 7.88
CA GLN A 180 9.23 -0.42 9.28
C GLN A 180 9.97 0.65 10.12
N LYS A 181 11.05 1.24 9.59
CA LYS A 181 11.80 2.32 10.27
C LYS A 181 11.19 3.70 10.03
N PHE A 182 10.22 3.81 9.14
CA PHE A 182 9.57 5.06 8.77
C PHE A 182 8.30 5.26 9.59
N SER A 183 7.91 6.51 9.81
CA SER A 183 6.72 6.83 10.60
C SER A 183 5.45 7.02 9.76
N SER A 184 5.61 7.24 8.45
CA SER A 184 4.52 7.51 7.51
C SER A 184 4.92 7.14 6.07
N ALA A 185 3.95 6.92 5.18
CA ALA A 185 4.22 6.70 3.76
C ALA A 185 4.89 7.93 3.11
N THR A 186 4.56 9.12 3.61
CA THR A 186 5.17 10.40 3.24
C THR A 186 6.68 10.39 3.48
N ASP A 187 7.14 9.98 4.68
CA ASP A 187 8.57 9.88 4.98
C ASP A 187 9.26 8.81 4.13
N ALA A 188 8.57 7.67 3.93
CA ALA A 188 9.11 6.56 3.16
C ALA A 188 9.33 6.93 1.69
N LEU A 189 8.39 7.66 1.08
CA LEU A 189 8.45 8.06 -0.33
C LEU A 189 9.66 8.97 -0.62
N GLN A 190 10.01 9.84 0.33
CA GLN A 190 11.14 10.77 0.23
C GLN A 190 12.50 10.11 0.51
N SER A 191 12.51 8.82 0.85
CA SER A 191 13.71 8.10 1.22
C SER A 191 14.42 7.46 0.02
N LYS A 192 15.65 6.98 0.27
CA LYS A 192 16.43 6.20 -0.70
C LYS A 192 15.78 4.87 -1.13
N LEU A 193 14.66 4.46 -0.53
CA LEU A 193 13.95 3.23 -0.90
C LEU A 193 13.39 3.26 -2.33
N PHE A 194 13.21 4.44 -2.91
CA PHE A 194 12.65 4.63 -4.25
C PHE A 194 13.63 5.22 -5.27
N HIS A 195 14.89 5.42 -4.87
CA HIS A 195 16.01 5.85 -5.72
C HIS A 195 16.94 4.66 -6.06
#